data_AF-W5J4L4-F1
#
_entry.id   AF-W5J4L4-F1
#
_cell.length_a   1.000
_cell.length_b   1.000
_cell.length_c   1.000
_cell.angle_alpha   90.00
_cell.angle_beta   90.00
_cell.angle_gamma   90.00
#
_symmetry.space_group_name_H-M   'P 1'
#
loop_
_entity.id
_entity.type
_entity.pdbx_description
1 polymer ?
#
loop_
_entity_poly.entity_id
_entity_poly.type
_entity_poly.pdbx_seq_one_letter_code
_entity_poly.pdbx_strand_id
1 'polypeptide(L)'
;MRIIGVTIATGNGNGGDSIQAEVTVLLGKRLCVFGPYIRLVLAQFFSQSSEPSSPLFLRSRITIRLKTERDPFRLLRKRNILPFDGKGVTLEREAGTNLILVDDTIKIPIKEFMLKCPGLFYGTENNADLNLLLSQRRFFQSVVNASMLWKVMFNCFSCKTFSQLQAEDQAVKQALRERYLSLQLFDGDHKISELELRLQESGDRMRMDKSLQKLIRKMYSMEAYRYAGEYERMKTDLGEVINERKQKMVLRENHKELQEFATMGVIVKERINLLKHQLQCMLDVNAAQLKDTEQKLEQVVNFERFQTKIVSLVDSILQSYNDLPDVNIDAYQIEEISCSLMNNDSMQLLTSVGRSAFRTEYLL
;
A
#
# COMPACT_ATOMS: atom_id res chain seq x y z
N MET A 1 -19.55 42.34 18.84
CA MET A 1 -19.47 41.94 17.42
C MET A 1 -18.38 42.78 16.75
N ARG A 2 -17.52 42.22 15.89
CA ARG A 2 -16.45 42.97 15.21
C ARG A 2 -16.52 42.74 13.71
N ILE A 3 -16.42 43.79 12.89
CA ILE A 3 -16.26 43.64 11.43
C ILE A 3 -14.86 43.09 11.16
N ILE A 4 -14.78 41.97 10.44
CA ILE A 4 -13.53 41.29 10.09
C ILE A 4 -13.21 41.33 8.61
N GLY A 5 -14.18 41.68 7.77
CA GLY A 5 -13.97 41.89 6.34
C GLY A 5 -15.07 42.73 5.72
N VAL A 6 -14.71 43.53 4.72
CA VAL A 6 -15.64 44.24 3.83
C VAL A 6 -15.24 43.93 2.40
N THR A 7 -16.19 43.48 1.60
CA THR A 7 -16.03 43.20 0.16
C THR A 7 -16.98 44.08 -0.61
N ILE A 8 -16.49 44.70 -1.69
CA ILE A 8 -17.30 45.48 -2.61
C ILE A 8 -17.15 44.83 -3.97
N ALA A 9 -18.27 44.41 -4.55
CA ALA A 9 -18.33 43.93 -5.93
C ALA A 9 -19.07 45.00 -6.75
N THR A 10 -18.37 45.65 -7.68
CA THR A 10 -18.97 46.60 -8.63
C THR A 10 -19.29 45.87 -9.92
N GLY A 11 -20.58 45.73 -10.26
CA GLY A 11 -21.00 45.15 -11.53
C GLY A 11 -20.94 46.19 -12.64
N ASN A 12 -19.99 46.06 -13.58
CA ASN A 12 -20.10 46.76 -14.86
C ASN A 12 -21.16 46.04 -15.69
N GLY A 13 -22.30 46.71 -15.89
CA GLY A 13 -23.38 46.15 -16.67
C GLY A 13 -22.98 45.94 -18.13
N ASN A 14 -22.84 44.68 -18.53
CA ASN A 14 -23.56 44.04 -19.66
C ASN A 14 -22.96 42.66 -19.92
N GLY A 15 -23.83 41.64 -19.94
CA GLY A 15 -23.67 40.27 -20.43
C GLY A 15 -22.26 39.66 -20.59
N GLY A 16 -22.00 38.59 -19.84
CA GLY A 16 -20.95 37.60 -20.11
C GLY A 16 -19.63 37.86 -19.37
N ASP A 17 -19.30 36.99 -18.41
CA ASP A 17 -17.98 36.75 -17.80
C ASP A 17 -17.00 37.94 -17.75
N SER A 18 -17.47 39.07 -17.21
CA SER A 18 -16.61 40.22 -16.94
C SER A 18 -16.10 40.18 -15.50
N ILE A 19 -14.78 40.11 -15.40
CA ILE A 19 -13.96 40.06 -14.19
C ILE A 19 -14.50 41.05 -13.14
N GLN A 20 -15.13 40.51 -12.09
CA GLN A 20 -15.58 41.30 -10.94
C GLN A 20 -14.34 41.87 -10.25
N ALA A 21 -14.23 43.20 -10.20
CA ALA A 21 -13.27 43.84 -9.31
C ALA A 21 -13.76 43.64 -7.86
N GLU A 22 -13.46 42.48 -7.28
CA GLU A 22 -13.72 42.20 -5.87
C GLU A 22 -12.59 42.80 -5.03
N VAL A 23 -12.86 43.94 -4.40
CA VAL A 23 -11.93 44.48 -3.40
C VAL A 23 -12.36 43.96 -2.03
N THR A 24 -11.71 42.89 -1.56
CA THR A 24 -11.90 42.36 -0.21
C THR A 24 -10.85 42.93 0.74
N VAL A 25 -11.27 43.74 1.71
CA VAL A 25 -10.40 44.28 2.76
C VAL A 25 -10.58 43.45 4.03
N LEU A 26 -9.55 42.69 4.41
CA LEU A 26 -9.50 41.97 5.68
C LEU A 26 -9.03 42.89 6.81
N LEU A 27 -9.86 43.03 7.85
CA LEU A 27 -9.57 43.92 8.97
C LEU A 27 -8.88 43.12 10.09
N GLY A 28 -7.55 43.27 10.19
CA GLY A 28 -6.73 42.59 11.19
C GLY A 28 -7.03 43.01 12.64
N LYS A 29 -6.52 42.24 13.61
CA LYS A 29 -6.81 42.39 15.06
C LYS A 29 -6.41 43.75 15.70
N ARG A 30 -5.68 44.65 15.00
CA ARG A 30 -5.07 45.86 15.59
C ARG A 30 -5.12 47.16 14.76
N LEU A 31 -6.07 47.35 13.83
CA LEU A 31 -6.20 48.63 13.12
C LEU A 31 -7.61 49.22 13.23
N CYS A 32 -7.77 50.22 14.11
CA CYS A 32 -9.01 50.94 14.42
C CYS A 32 -9.27 52.16 13.52
N VAL A 33 -8.73 52.20 12.30
CA VAL A 33 -8.96 53.34 11.41
C VAL A 33 -9.31 52.81 10.03
N PHE A 34 -10.61 52.64 9.76
CA PHE A 34 -11.11 52.45 8.42
C PHE A 34 -10.60 53.58 7.52
N GLY A 35 -9.97 53.25 6.39
CA GLY A 35 -9.59 54.24 5.38
C GLY A 35 -10.81 55.01 4.88
N PRO A 36 -10.65 56.24 4.33
CA PRO A 36 -11.77 57.12 3.98
C PRO A 36 -12.81 56.45 3.07
N TYR A 37 -12.35 55.62 2.13
CA TYR A 37 -13.22 54.84 1.24
C TYR A 37 -14.08 53.81 1.98
N ILE A 38 -13.53 53.07 2.95
CA ILE A 38 -14.30 52.07 3.71
C ILE A 38 -15.35 52.76 4.59
N ARG A 39 -15.09 53.98 5.07
CA ARG A 39 -16.09 54.74 5.84
C ARG A 39 -17.31 55.11 4.98
N LEU A 40 -17.06 55.55 3.75
CA LEU A 40 -18.13 55.86 2.78
C LEU A 40 -18.92 54.59 2.42
N VAL A 41 -18.24 53.46 2.26
CA VAL A 41 -18.88 52.15 1.99
C VAL A 41 -19.77 51.72 3.15
N LEU A 42 -19.29 51.81 4.39
CA LEU A 42 -20.07 51.48 5.57
C LEU A 42 -21.26 52.42 5.73
N ALA A 43 -21.07 53.74 5.58
CA ALA A 43 -22.17 54.70 5.61
C ALA A 43 -23.23 54.40 4.53
N GLN A 44 -22.80 54.03 3.32
CA GLN A 44 -23.70 53.66 2.24
C GLN A 44 -24.44 52.34 2.51
N PHE A 45 -23.74 51.30 2.99
CA PHE A 45 -24.34 50.01 3.33
C PHE A 45 -25.50 50.15 4.32
N PHE A 46 -25.40 51.16 5.17
CA PHE A 46 -26.25 51.37 6.32
C PHE A 46 -27.23 52.54 6.17
N SER A 47 -27.14 53.29 5.08
CA SER A 47 -28.04 54.40 4.77
C SER A 47 -29.47 53.91 4.58
N GLN A 48 -30.44 54.59 5.20
CA GLN A 48 -31.86 54.32 4.98
C GLN A 48 -32.37 54.88 3.64
N SER A 49 -31.58 55.72 2.97
CA SER A 49 -31.88 56.18 1.62
C SER A 49 -31.70 55.05 0.60
N SER A 50 -32.64 54.95 -0.33
CA SER A 50 -32.53 54.07 -1.50
C SER A 50 -31.55 54.64 -2.54
N GLU A 51 -31.28 55.94 -2.53
CA GLU A 51 -30.37 56.55 -3.49
C GLU A 51 -28.91 56.43 -3.02
N PRO A 52 -27.98 55.99 -3.89
CA PRO A 52 -26.58 55.91 -3.55
C PRO A 52 -25.99 57.32 -3.34
N SER A 53 -25.33 57.53 -2.21
CA SER A 53 -24.66 58.80 -1.86
C SER A 53 -23.48 59.15 -2.77
N SER A 54 -23.04 58.21 -3.61
CA SER A 54 -21.97 58.41 -4.58
C SER A 54 -22.21 57.53 -5.82
N PRO A 55 -21.90 58.01 -7.03
CA PRO A 55 -21.98 57.22 -8.26
C PRO A 55 -21.07 55.98 -8.23
N LEU A 56 -20.05 55.96 -7.37
CA LEU A 56 -19.20 54.80 -7.13
C LEU A 56 -19.95 53.58 -6.58
N PHE A 57 -21.15 53.79 -6.01
CA PHE A 57 -21.96 52.73 -5.43
C PHE A 57 -23.11 52.28 -6.32
N LEU A 58 -23.29 52.84 -7.52
CA LEU A 58 -24.36 52.38 -8.41
C LEU A 58 -24.16 50.90 -8.74
N ARG A 59 -25.20 50.08 -8.56
CA ARG A 59 -25.18 48.62 -8.82
C ARG A 59 -24.05 47.86 -8.10
N SER A 60 -23.60 48.40 -6.97
CA SER A 60 -22.57 47.76 -6.16
C SER A 60 -23.21 46.82 -5.14
N ARG A 61 -22.68 45.60 -5.01
CA ARG A 61 -22.98 44.70 -3.90
C ARG A 61 -21.91 44.87 -2.83
N ILE A 62 -22.34 45.27 -1.64
CA ILE A 62 -21.45 45.44 -0.50
C ILE A 62 -21.72 44.27 0.45
N THR A 63 -20.66 43.60 0.87
CA THR A 63 -20.69 42.47 1.79
C THR A 63 -19.82 42.77 3.01
N ILE A 64 -20.36 42.58 4.20
CA ILE A 64 -19.71 42.83 5.50
C ILE A 64 -19.70 41.53 6.30
N ARG A 65 -18.50 41.03 6.62
CA ARG A 65 -18.35 39.86 7.48
C ARG A 65 -18.12 40.27 8.93
N LEU A 66 -18.97 39.78 9.82
CA LEU A 66 -18.95 40.05 11.25
C LEU A 66 -18.52 38.81 12.02
N LYS A 67 -17.49 38.96 12.88
CA LYS A 67 -17.10 37.91 13.82
C LYS A 67 -17.99 37.96 15.06
N THR A 68 -18.64 36.83 15.34
CA THR A 68 -19.46 36.62 16.53
C THR A 68 -19.39 35.15 16.92
N GLU A 69 -19.33 34.88 18.23
CA GLU A 69 -19.30 33.51 18.79
C GLU A 69 -20.71 32.93 18.95
N ARG A 70 -21.74 33.79 18.91
CA ARG A 70 -23.15 33.44 19.02
C ARG A 70 -23.92 34.03 17.85
N ASP A 71 -24.95 33.33 17.40
CA ASP A 71 -25.82 33.79 16.31
C ASP A 71 -26.73 34.95 16.78
N PRO A 72 -26.52 36.18 16.30
CA PRO A 72 -27.35 37.32 16.68
C PRO A 72 -28.71 37.30 15.97
N PHE A 73 -28.86 36.52 14.90
CA PHE A 73 -30.09 36.41 14.13
C PHE A 73 -30.80 35.07 14.37
N ARG A 74 -30.48 34.39 15.48
CA ARG A 74 -31.05 33.08 15.85
C ARG A 74 -32.59 33.07 15.80
N LEU A 75 -33.23 34.16 16.21
CA LEU A 75 -34.69 34.30 16.22
C LEU A 75 -35.29 34.45 14.80
N LEU A 76 -34.48 34.87 13.83
CA LEU A 76 -34.89 35.04 12.44
C LEU A 76 -34.54 33.82 11.57
N ARG A 77 -33.65 32.92 12.05
CA ARG A 77 -33.38 31.64 11.40
C ARG A 77 -34.55 30.68 11.57
N LYS A 78 -35.35 30.54 10.51
CA LYS A 78 -36.37 29.49 10.40
C LYS A 78 -35.70 28.12 10.30
N ARG A 79 -36.43 27.05 10.63
CA ARG A 79 -35.93 25.64 10.59
C ARG A 79 -35.34 25.22 9.23
N ASN A 80 -35.72 25.89 8.15
CA ASN A 80 -35.29 25.58 6.78
C ASN A 80 -34.05 26.38 6.33
N ILE A 81 -33.42 27.14 7.23
CA ILE A 81 -32.22 27.94 6.95
C ILE A 81 -31.01 27.24 7.58
N LEU A 82 -29.86 27.28 6.89
CA LEU A 82 -28.62 26.65 7.35
C LEU A 82 -28.27 27.11 8.78
N PRO A 83 -27.86 26.18 9.66
CA PRO A 83 -27.50 26.48 11.03
C PRO A 83 -26.25 27.36 11.07
N PHE A 84 -26.19 28.25 12.06
CA PHE A 84 -25.05 29.15 12.28
C PHE A 84 -23.75 28.36 12.50
N ASP A 85 -22.71 28.71 11.73
CA ASP A 85 -21.45 27.96 11.65
C ASP A 85 -20.46 28.26 12.80
N GLY A 86 -20.79 29.18 13.70
CA GLY A 86 -19.93 29.59 14.81
C GLY A 86 -18.74 30.48 14.42
N LYS A 87 -18.56 30.79 13.13
CA LYS A 87 -17.40 31.54 12.62
C LYS A 87 -17.72 33.01 12.39
N GLY A 88 -18.99 33.35 12.19
CA GLY A 88 -19.45 34.71 12.02
C GLY A 88 -20.68 34.80 11.13
N VAL A 89 -21.12 36.02 10.86
CA VAL A 89 -22.28 36.28 10.00
C VAL A 89 -21.86 37.22 8.87
N THR A 90 -22.36 36.96 7.68
CA THR A 90 -22.16 37.81 6.51
C THR A 90 -23.42 38.63 6.27
N LEU A 91 -23.27 39.96 6.22
CA LEU A 91 -24.33 40.88 5.85
C LEU A 91 -24.09 41.38 4.44
N GLU A 92 -25.11 41.37 3.60
CA GLU A 92 -24.99 41.82 2.22
C GLU A 92 -26.10 42.77 1.86
N ARG A 93 -25.76 43.77 1.05
CA ARG A 93 -26.71 44.73 0.54
C ARG A 93 -26.29 45.17 -0.85
N GLU A 94 -27.24 45.12 -1.77
CA GLU A 94 -27.10 45.73 -3.08
C GLU A 94 -27.51 47.20 -2.99
N ALA A 95 -26.69 48.09 -3.54
CA ALA A 95 -26.99 49.50 -3.59
C ALA A 95 -28.28 49.76 -4.37
N GLY A 96 -29.16 50.61 -3.85
CA GLY A 96 -30.51 50.80 -4.38
C GLY A 96 -31.59 49.99 -3.66
N THR A 97 -31.21 48.96 -2.90
CA THR A 97 -32.18 48.12 -2.19
C THR A 97 -32.33 48.53 -0.72
N ASN A 98 -33.55 48.38 -0.19
CA ASN A 98 -33.86 48.64 1.22
C ASN A 98 -33.78 47.36 2.06
N LEU A 99 -33.10 46.32 1.58
CA LEU A 99 -33.00 45.01 2.21
C LEU A 99 -31.54 44.68 2.51
N ILE A 100 -31.30 44.16 3.72
CA ILE A 100 -30.04 43.55 4.11
C ILE A 100 -30.27 42.03 4.12
N LEU A 101 -29.43 41.32 3.38
CA LEU A 101 -29.35 39.87 3.40
C LEU A 101 -28.38 39.44 4.49
N VAL A 102 -28.75 38.42 5.25
CA VAL A 102 -27.89 37.78 6.25
C VAL A 102 -27.63 36.36 5.80
N ASP A 103 -26.35 36.01 5.65
CA ASP A 103 -25.88 34.72 5.11
C ASP A 103 -26.69 34.27 3.89
N ASP A 104 -26.96 35.21 2.96
CA ASP A 104 -27.75 35.05 1.73
C ASP A 104 -29.20 34.55 1.89
N THR A 105 -29.67 34.32 3.12
CA THR A 105 -30.88 33.54 3.39
C THR A 105 -31.95 34.35 4.12
N ILE A 106 -31.55 35.22 5.06
CA ILE A 106 -32.50 36.03 5.83
C ILE A 106 -32.56 37.43 5.21
N LYS A 107 -33.74 37.84 4.76
CA LYS A 107 -33.98 39.19 4.23
C LYS A 107 -34.55 40.07 5.33
N ILE A 108 -33.87 41.17 5.66
CA ILE A 108 -34.31 42.11 6.71
C ILE A 108 -34.41 43.51 6.09
N PRO A 109 -35.56 44.19 6.19
CA PRO A 109 -35.67 45.59 5.81
C PRO A 109 -34.70 46.46 6.61
N ILE A 110 -34.04 47.41 5.97
CA ILE A 110 -32.99 48.20 6.64
C ILE A 110 -33.52 48.97 7.85
N LYS A 111 -34.76 49.50 7.78
CA LYS A 111 -35.42 50.15 8.91
C LYS A 111 -35.57 49.21 10.11
N GLU A 112 -35.95 47.96 9.87
CA GLU A 112 -36.04 46.95 10.93
C GLU A 112 -34.66 46.52 11.44
N PHE A 113 -33.68 46.41 10.55
CA PHE A 113 -32.31 46.06 10.92
C PHE A 113 -31.73 47.10 11.89
N MET A 114 -31.94 48.39 11.61
CA MET A 114 -31.51 49.50 12.48
C MET A 114 -32.17 49.43 13.86
N LEU A 115 -33.45 49.09 13.94
CA LEU A 115 -34.18 48.95 15.20
C LEU A 115 -33.73 47.72 16.01
N LYS A 116 -33.47 46.59 15.33
CA LYS A 116 -33.11 45.31 15.96
C LYS A 116 -31.64 45.21 16.34
N CYS A 117 -30.77 46.02 15.72
CA CYS A 117 -29.32 46.00 15.94
C CYS A 117 -28.76 47.39 16.30
N PRO A 118 -29.25 48.04 17.38
CA PRO A 118 -28.82 49.40 17.74
C PRO A 118 -27.33 49.44 18.12
N GLY A 119 -26.73 48.33 18.57
CA GLY A 119 -25.30 48.27 18.93
C GLY A 119 -24.32 48.42 17.75
N LEU A 120 -24.80 48.50 16.51
CA LEU A 120 -23.99 48.82 15.33
C LEU A 120 -24.04 50.31 14.96
N PHE A 121 -24.88 51.13 15.62
CA PHE A 121 -25.07 52.55 15.33
C PHE A 121 -25.43 53.41 16.55
N TYR A 122 -24.86 54.61 16.58
CA TYR A 122 -25.50 55.76 17.24
C TYR A 122 -25.47 56.92 16.24
N GLY A 123 -26.46 56.98 15.35
CA GLY A 123 -26.71 58.13 14.49
C GLY A 123 -28.19 58.46 14.54
N THR A 124 -28.53 59.72 14.75
CA THR A 124 -29.92 60.22 14.73
C THR A 124 -30.29 60.73 13.34
N GLU A 125 -31.59 60.79 13.00
CA GLU A 125 -32.11 61.22 11.69
C GLU A 125 -31.54 62.55 11.17
N ASN A 126 -31.29 63.52 12.06
CA ASN A 126 -30.79 64.84 11.66
C ASN A 126 -29.25 64.93 11.52
N ASN A 127 -28.50 63.89 11.87
CA ASN A 127 -27.04 63.85 11.76
C ASN A 127 -26.55 62.41 11.57
N ALA A 128 -26.63 61.91 10.33
CA ALA A 128 -26.19 60.54 9.97
C ALA A 128 -24.68 60.32 10.17
N ASP A 129 -23.89 61.38 10.23
CA ASP A 129 -22.42 61.35 10.33
C ASP A 129 -21.88 61.13 11.76
N LEU A 130 -22.76 61.10 12.78
CA LEU A 130 -22.39 60.95 14.19
C LEU A 130 -22.07 59.51 14.63
N ASN A 131 -21.71 58.63 13.68
CA ASN A 131 -21.27 57.26 13.97
C ASN A 131 -20.03 57.26 14.88
N LEU A 132 -20.25 56.94 16.15
CA LEU A 132 -19.26 56.79 17.23
C LEU A 132 -18.21 55.66 17.00
N LEU A 133 -18.23 54.99 15.84
CA LEU A 133 -17.18 54.09 15.40
C LEU A 133 -16.34 54.63 14.21
N LEU A 134 -16.60 55.84 13.71
CA LEU A 134 -16.00 56.30 12.45
C LEU A 134 -15.30 57.67 12.45
N SER A 135 -15.18 58.41 13.56
CA SER A 135 -14.01 59.29 13.74
C SER A 135 -13.85 59.80 15.18
N GLN A 136 -12.85 59.30 15.89
CA GLN A 136 -12.32 60.02 17.06
C GLN A 136 -11.80 61.42 16.64
N ARG A 137 -11.23 61.54 15.44
CA ARG A 137 -10.59 62.79 14.97
C ARG A 137 -11.57 63.94 14.68
N ARG A 138 -12.75 63.70 14.08
CA ARG A 138 -13.73 64.79 13.87
C ARG A 138 -14.54 65.07 15.12
N PHE A 139 -14.86 64.05 15.93
CA PHE A 139 -15.48 64.24 17.24
C PHE A 139 -14.61 65.14 18.12
N PHE A 140 -13.29 64.90 18.19
CA PHE A 140 -12.40 65.83 18.89
C PHE A 140 -12.38 67.20 18.22
N GLN A 141 -12.25 67.32 16.88
CA GLN A 141 -12.23 68.63 16.24
C GLN A 141 -13.52 69.47 16.41
N SER A 142 -14.69 68.85 16.49
CA SER A 142 -15.97 69.55 16.72
C SER A 142 -16.30 69.76 18.21
N VAL A 143 -15.76 68.93 19.12
CA VAL A 143 -16.02 69.01 20.57
C VAL A 143 -14.92 69.78 21.31
N VAL A 144 -13.77 70.08 20.69
CA VAL A 144 -12.66 70.86 21.32
C VAL A 144 -13.10 72.26 21.76
N ASN A 145 -14.15 72.82 21.17
CA ASN A 145 -14.72 74.04 21.72
C ASN A 145 -15.92 73.71 22.61
N ALA A 146 -15.66 73.54 23.91
CA ALA A 146 -16.70 73.34 24.93
C ALA A 146 -17.80 74.42 24.83
N SER A 147 -17.45 75.63 24.36
CA SER A 147 -18.43 76.69 24.10
C SER A 147 -19.37 76.37 22.93
N MET A 148 -18.93 75.69 21.86
CA MET A 148 -19.81 75.28 20.76
C MET A 148 -20.71 74.12 21.17
N LEU A 149 -20.19 73.15 21.94
CA LEU A 149 -21.01 72.06 22.47
C LEU A 149 -22.11 72.61 23.39
N TRP A 150 -21.73 73.53 24.29
CA TRP A 150 -22.71 74.25 25.10
C TRP A 150 -23.63 75.09 24.22
N LYS A 151 -23.16 75.82 23.21
CA LYS A 151 -24.04 76.64 22.36
C LYS A 151 -25.03 75.80 21.57
N VAL A 152 -24.64 74.61 21.12
CA VAL A 152 -25.54 73.65 20.45
C VAL A 152 -26.53 73.05 21.45
N MET A 153 -26.07 72.59 22.62
CA MET A 153 -26.94 72.09 23.68
C MET A 153 -27.91 73.16 24.15
N PHE A 154 -27.43 74.38 24.39
CA PHE A 154 -28.21 75.55 24.80
C PHE A 154 -29.22 75.91 23.72
N ASN A 155 -28.82 76.03 22.45
CA ASN A 155 -29.75 76.30 21.35
C ASN A 155 -30.82 75.20 21.20
N CYS A 156 -30.48 73.93 21.46
CA CYS A 156 -31.47 72.85 21.54
C CYS A 156 -32.39 73.01 22.75
N PHE A 157 -31.87 73.34 23.94
CA PHE A 157 -32.68 73.56 25.14
C PHE A 157 -33.56 74.80 25.08
N SER A 158 -33.14 75.86 24.38
CA SER A 158 -33.89 77.12 24.19
C SER A 158 -34.73 77.15 22.91
N CYS A 159 -34.73 76.06 22.12
CA CYS A 159 -35.60 75.92 20.96
C CYS A 159 -37.03 75.66 21.44
N LYS A 160 -37.97 76.58 21.15
CA LYS A 160 -39.39 76.43 21.52
C LYS A 160 -39.98 75.08 21.06
N THR A 161 -39.55 74.59 19.90
CA THR A 161 -39.95 73.29 19.36
C THR A 161 -39.39 72.13 20.17
N PHE A 162 -38.18 72.24 20.73
CA PHE A 162 -37.62 71.20 21.61
C PHE A 162 -38.31 71.19 22.97
N SER A 163 -38.64 72.35 23.54
CA SER A 163 -39.41 72.41 24.78
C SER A 163 -40.83 71.85 24.62
N GLN A 164 -41.48 72.09 23.47
CA GLN A 164 -42.77 71.49 23.14
C GLN A 164 -42.67 69.98 22.89
N LEU A 165 -41.68 69.52 22.11
CA LEU A 165 -41.43 68.09 21.90
C LEU A 165 -41.00 67.37 23.18
N GLN A 166 -40.33 68.04 24.11
CA GLN A 166 -39.94 67.49 25.41
C GLN A 166 -41.15 67.38 26.35
N ALA A 167 -42.09 68.33 26.28
CA ALA A 167 -43.37 68.24 26.99
C ALA A 167 -44.27 67.14 26.41
N GLU A 168 -44.33 67.00 25.08
CA GLU A 168 -45.03 65.91 24.39
C GLU A 168 -44.38 64.55 24.67
N ASP A 169 -43.05 64.46 24.64
CA ASP A 169 -42.31 63.24 24.99
C ASP A 169 -42.48 62.88 26.48
N GLN A 170 -42.54 63.87 27.39
CA GLN A 170 -42.88 63.63 28.79
C GLN A 170 -44.32 63.13 28.96
N ALA A 171 -45.29 63.69 28.23
CA ALA A 171 -46.68 63.26 28.25
C ALA A 171 -46.83 61.84 27.69
N VAL A 172 -46.16 61.52 26.58
CA VAL A 172 -46.11 60.17 26.00
C VAL A 172 -45.41 59.19 26.94
N LYS A 173 -44.31 59.59 27.58
CA LYS A 173 -43.64 58.77 28.60
C LYS A 173 -44.54 58.52 29.79
N GLN A 174 -45.30 59.50 30.27
CA GLN A 174 -46.28 59.32 31.35
C GLN A 174 -47.40 58.37 30.95
N ALA A 175 -48.01 58.57 29.78
CA ALA A 175 -49.06 57.70 29.26
C ALA A 175 -48.55 56.25 29.04
N LEU A 176 -47.33 56.08 28.53
CA LEU A 176 -46.69 54.77 28.41
C LEU A 176 -46.37 54.16 29.77
N ARG A 177 -46.02 54.96 30.79
CA ARG A 177 -45.77 54.49 32.16
C ARG A 177 -47.06 54.02 32.82
N GLU A 178 -48.15 54.76 32.68
CA GLU A 178 -49.48 54.38 33.17
C GLU A 178 -49.99 53.12 32.48
N ARG A 179 -49.78 53.00 31.17
CA ARG A 179 -50.13 51.81 30.39
C ARG A 179 -49.23 50.61 30.72
N TYR A 180 -47.95 50.82 31.02
CA TYR A 180 -47.03 49.78 31.48
C TYR A 180 -47.39 49.28 32.87
N LEU A 181 -47.71 50.18 33.80
CA LEU A 181 -48.14 49.85 35.16
C LEU A 181 -49.49 49.11 35.17
N SER A 182 -50.43 49.49 34.29
CA SER A 182 -51.71 48.75 34.16
C SER A 182 -51.54 47.38 33.50
N LEU A 183 -50.56 47.22 32.59
CA LEU A 183 -50.17 45.92 32.02
C LEU A 183 -49.31 45.07 32.97
N GLN A 184 -48.69 45.64 34.01
CA GLN A 184 -47.99 44.87 35.05
C GLN A 184 -48.97 44.20 36.05
N LEU A 185 -50.18 44.76 36.22
CA LEU A 185 -51.18 44.24 37.15
C LEU A 185 -52.05 43.09 36.57
N PHE A 186 -51.90 42.77 35.28
CA PHE A 186 -52.53 41.62 34.63
C PHE A 186 -51.44 40.84 33.87
N ASP A 187 -51.21 39.56 34.23
CA ASP A 187 -50.32 38.57 33.57
C ASP A 187 -48.81 38.53 33.88
N GLY A 188 -48.30 39.26 34.88
CA GLY A 188 -46.88 39.16 35.28
C GLY A 188 -46.50 37.81 35.90
N ASP A 189 -47.22 37.41 36.95
CA ASP A 189 -46.82 36.28 37.82
C ASP A 189 -46.90 34.92 37.12
N HIS A 190 -47.86 34.73 36.21
CA HIS A 190 -48.01 33.47 35.48
C HIS A 190 -46.91 33.28 34.44
N LYS A 191 -46.48 34.36 33.76
CA LYS A 191 -45.36 34.33 32.81
C LYS A 191 -44.01 34.22 33.52
N ILE A 192 -43.85 34.84 34.69
CA ILE A 192 -42.65 34.70 35.51
C ILE A 192 -42.52 33.25 35.99
N SER A 193 -43.59 32.65 36.52
CA SER A 193 -43.59 31.23 36.91
C SER A 193 -43.30 30.30 35.73
N GLU A 194 -43.88 30.56 34.55
CA GLU A 194 -43.59 29.76 33.34
C GLU A 194 -42.12 29.91 32.89
N LEU A 195 -41.56 31.12 32.97
CA LEU A 195 -40.16 31.37 32.62
C LEU A 195 -39.20 30.72 33.62
N GLU A 196 -39.51 30.73 34.92
CA GLU A 196 -38.73 30.03 35.96
C GLU A 196 -38.75 28.52 35.73
N LEU A 197 -39.91 27.95 35.39
CA LEU A 197 -40.06 26.52 35.08
C LEU A 197 -39.26 26.13 33.82
N ARG A 198 -39.32 26.95 32.76
CA ARG A 198 -38.49 26.76 31.56
C ARG A 198 -36.99 26.93 31.84
N LEU A 199 -36.62 27.81 32.77
CA LEU A 199 -35.23 27.98 33.19
C LEU A 199 -34.72 26.73 33.93
N GLN A 200 -35.56 26.17 34.80
CA GLN A 200 -35.28 24.93 35.54
C GLN A 200 -35.18 23.73 34.60
N GLU A 201 -36.12 23.56 33.67
CA GLU A 201 -36.06 22.55 32.61
C GLU A 201 -34.80 22.68 31.75
N SER A 202 -34.38 23.92 31.43
CA SER A 202 -33.13 24.17 30.71
C SER A 202 -31.90 23.80 31.54
N GLY A 203 -31.94 24.04 32.86
CA GLY A 203 -30.89 23.64 33.78
C GLY A 203 -30.77 22.10 33.87
N ASP A 204 -31.90 21.41 33.89
CA ASP A 204 -31.96 19.94 33.91
C ASP A 204 -31.48 19.33 32.60
N ARG A 205 -31.85 19.91 31.45
CA ARG A 205 -31.27 19.53 30.15
C ARG A 205 -29.75 19.70 30.13
N MET A 206 -29.22 20.80 30.67
CA MET A 206 -27.78 21.04 30.70
C MET A 206 -27.05 20.04 31.62
N ARG A 207 -27.66 19.65 32.75
CA ARG A 207 -27.15 18.60 33.63
C ARG A 207 -27.17 17.23 32.95
N MET A 208 -28.26 16.90 32.27
CA MET A 208 -28.40 15.66 31.50
C MET A 208 -27.37 15.57 30.37
N ASP A 209 -27.14 16.66 29.63
CA ASP A 209 -26.15 16.69 28.55
C ASP A 209 -24.71 16.50 29.07
N LYS A 210 -24.37 17.12 30.21
CA LYS A 210 -23.07 16.86 30.89
C LYS A 210 -22.94 15.41 31.35
N SER A 211 -24.01 14.81 31.88
CA SER A 211 -24.01 13.40 32.29
C SER A 211 -23.85 12.46 31.10
N LEU A 212 -24.53 12.74 29.98
CA LEU A 212 -24.39 12.00 28.72
C LEU A 212 -22.98 12.10 28.17
N GLN A 213 -22.39 13.29 28.13
CA GLN A 213 -20.99 13.46 27.71
C GLN A 213 -20.02 12.68 28.60
N LYS A 214 -20.26 12.62 29.91
CA LYS A 214 -19.45 11.81 30.84
C LYS A 214 -19.63 10.31 30.58
N LEU A 215 -20.85 9.86 30.25
CA LEU A 215 -21.14 8.47 29.90
C LEU A 215 -20.46 8.07 28.60
N ILE A 216 -20.54 8.91 27.56
CA ILE A 216 -19.88 8.70 26.26
C ILE A 216 -18.37 8.59 26.44
N ARG A 217 -17.75 9.50 27.21
CA ARG A 217 -16.30 9.42 27.49
C ARG A 217 -15.92 8.13 28.22
N LYS A 218 -16.73 7.70 29.20
CA LYS A 218 -16.50 6.42 29.89
C LYS A 218 -16.62 5.23 28.94
N MET A 219 -17.63 5.21 28.08
CA MET A 219 -17.78 4.17 27.05
C MET A 219 -16.56 4.11 26.13
N TYR A 220 -16.12 5.24 25.56
CA TYR A 220 -14.94 5.25 24.69
C TYR A 220 -13.67 4.81 25.41
N SER A 221 -13.49 5.20 26.68
CA SER A 221 -12.34 4.71 27.45
C SER A 221 -12.40 3.20 27.67
N MET A 222 -13.59 2.65 27.96
CA MET A 222 -13.77 1.21 28.20
C MET A 222 -13.57 0.41 26.91
N GLU A 223 -14.06 0.90 25.77
CA GLU A 223 -13.81 0.30 24.46
C GLU A 223 -12.32 0.34 24.11
N ALA A 224 -11.64 1.46 24.34
CA ALA A 224 -10.19 1.56 24.10
C ALA A 224 -9.40 0.56 24.96
N TYR A 225 -9.73 0.41 26.24
CA TYR A 225 -9.12 -0.61 27.10
C TYR A 225 -9.41 -2.03 26.63
N ARG A 226 -10.65 -2.30 26.20
CA ARG A 226 -11.03 -3.61 25.66
C ARG A 226 -10.22 -3.94 24.40
N TYR A 227 -10.15 -3.01 23.45
CA TYR A 227 -9.37 -3.19 22.22
C TYR A 227 -7.88 -3.36 22.49
N ALA A 228 -7.31 -2.62 23.43
CA ALA A 228 -5.92 -2.83 23.85
C ALA A 228 -5.69 -4.25 24.42
N GLY A 229 -6.61 -4.74 25.24
CA GLY A 229 -6.55 -6.11 25.78
C GLY A 229 -6.78 -7.20 24.73
N GLU A 230 -7.60 -6.95 23.71
CA GLU A 230 -7.75 -7.85 22.55
C GLU A 230 -6.49 -7.86 21.68
N TYR A 231 -5.88 -6.69 21.46
CA TYR A 231 -4.63 -6.57 20.70
C TYR A 231 -3.47 -7.32 21.37
N GLU A 232 -3.28 -7.16 22.69
CA GLU A 232 -2.21 -7.87 23.39
C GLU A 232 -2.44 -9.39 23.42
N ARG A 233 -3.70 -9.84 23.55
CA ARG A 233 -4.05 -11.26 23.38
C ARG A 233 -3.69 -11.76 21.98
N MET A 234 -4.14 -11.06 20.95
CA MET A 234 -3.87 -11.44 19.56
C MET A 234 -2.36 -11.46 19.26
N LYS A 235 -1.59 -10.55 19.84
CA LYS A 235 -0.12 -10.51 19.71
C LYS A 235 0.54 -11.72 20.37
N THR A 236 0.01 -12.16 21.52
CA THR A 236 0.49 -13.35 22.23
C THR A 236 0.18 -14.61 21.41
N ASP A 237 -1.06 -14.76 20.95
CA ASP A 237 -1.49 -15.87 20.10
C ASP A 237 -0.66 -15.96 18.80
N LEU A 238 -0.38 -14.80 18.18
CA LEU A 238 0.48 -14.74 16.99
C LEU A 238 1.91 -15.23 17.30
N GLY A 239 2.45 -14.88 18.47
CA GLY A 239 3.74 -15.36 18.95
C GLY A 239 3.78 -16.88 19.11
N GLU A 240 2.74 -17.47 19.67
CA GLU A 240 2.59 -18.92 19.80
C GLU A 240 2.54 -19.62 18.43
N VAL A 241 1.71 -19.11 17.51
CA VAL A 241 1.61 -19.65 16.13
C VAL A 241 2.95 -19.56 15.39
N ILE A 242 3.70 -18.47 15.56
CA ILE A 242 5.04 -18.33 14.97
C ILE A 242 5.98 -19.40 15.53
N ASN A 243 5.96 -19.63 16.85
CA ASN A 243 6.80 -20.64 17.48
C ASN A 243 6.43 -22.05 17.04
N GLU A 244 5.15 -22.40 17.00
CA GLU A 244 4.68 -23.69 16.47
C GLU A 244 5.11 -23.89 15.02
N ARG A 245 5.00 -22.85 14.18
CA ARG A 245 5.39 -22.92 12.78
C ARG A 245 6.90 -23.12 12.62
N LYS A 246 7.71 -22.45 13.44
CA LYS A 246 9.16 -22.65 13.48
C LYS A 246 9.51 -24.09 13.87
N GLN A 247 8.87 -24.64 14.90
CA GLN A 247 9.09 -26.04 15.31
C GLN A 247 8.70 -27.02 14.21
N LYS A 248 7.55 -26.81 13.54
CA LYS A 248 7.12 -27.66 12.41
C LYS A 248 8.09 -27.56 11.21
N MET A 249 8.67 -26.40 10.95
CA MET A 249 9.70 -26.23 9.91
C MET A 249 10.96 -27.05 10.24
N VAL A 250 11.49 -26.93 11.46
CA VAL A 250 12.66 -27.70 11.91
C VAL A 250 12.40 -29.21 11.81
N LEU A 251 11.22 -29.67 12.25
CA LEU A 251 10.86 -31.09 12.13
C LEU A 251 10.81 -31.57 10.68
N ARG A 252 10.32 -30.74 9.74
CA ARG A 252 10.30 -31.08 8.31
C ARG A 252 11.70 -31.14 7.71
N GLU A 253 12.58 -30.22 8.07
CA GLU A 253 13.98 -30.23 7.63
C GLU A 253 14.69 -31.50 8.13
N ASN A 254 14.55 -31.83 9.42
CA ASN A 254 15.10 -33.07 9.98
C ASN A 254 14.56 -34.33 9.29
N HIS A 255 13.26 -34.38 8.98
CA HIS A 255 12.67 -35.51 8.24
C HIS A 255 13.22 -35.61 6.81
N LYS A 256 13.43 -34.47 6.15
CA LYS A 256 14.01 -34.42 4.81
C LYS A 256 15.46 -34.92 4.83
N GLU A 257 16.27 -34.48 5.79
CA GLU A 257 17.65 -34.96 5.94
C GLU A 257 17.72 -36.46 6.21
N LEU A 258 16.85 -36.98 7.09
CA LEU A 258 16.75 -38.42 7.35
C LEU A 258 16.34 -39.21 6.10
N GLN A 259 15.41 -38.67 5.30
CA GLN A 259 14.97 -39.30 4.06
C GLN A 259 16.08 -39.29 2.99
N GLU A 260 16.82 -38.18 2.86
CA GLU A 260 17.96 -38.08 1.97
C GLU A 260 19.08 -39.06 2.39
N PHE A 261 19.38 -39.14 3.68
CA PHE A 261 20.35 -40.09 4.21
C PHE A 261 19.94 -41.55 3.96
N ALA A 262 18.67 -41.90 4.21
CA ALA A 262 18.14 -43.24 3.93
C ALA A 262 18.25 -43.58 2.44
N THR A 263 17.89 -42.65 1.55
CA THR A 263 17.99 -42.82 0.10
C THR A 263 19.45 -43.03 -0.34
N MET A 264 20.36 -42.22 0.18
CA MET A 264 21.79 -42.37 -0.09
C MET A 264 22.32 -43.73 0.41
N GLY A 265 21.87 -44.18 1.58
CA GLY A 265 22.20 -45.50 2.12
C GLY A 265 21.80 -46.64 1.18
N VAL A 266 20.61 -46.57 0.56
CA VAL A 266 20.16 -47.53 -0.45
C VAL A 266 21.06 -47.49 -1.69
N ILE A 267 21.38 -46.30 -2.20
CA ILE A 267 22.26 -46.13 -3.37
C ILE A 267 23.65 -46.72 -3.10
N VAL A 268 24.24 -46.44 -1.93
CA VAL A 268 25.55 -46.99 -1.55
C VAL A 268 25.49 -48.51 -1.45
N LYS A 269 24.44 -49.07 -0.84
CA LYS A 269 24.25 -50.52 -0.74
C LYS A 269 24.17 -51.18 -2.13
N GLU A 270 23.38 -50.62 -3.05
CA GLU A 270 23.29 -51.13 -4.41
C GLU A 270 24.62 -51.02 -5.16
N ARG A 271 25.37 -49.93 -4.97
CA ARG A 271 26.70 -49.78 -5.55
C ARG A 271 27.69 -50.83 -5.02
N ILE A 272 27.67 -51.11 -3.72
CA ILE A 272 28.48 -52.18 -3.10
C ILE A 272 28.09 -53.54 -3.69
N ASN A 273 26.79 -53.83 -3.80
CA ASN A 273 26.30 -55.08 -4.39
C ASN A 273 26.75 -55.25 -5.85
N LEU A 274 26.67 -54.18 -6.64
CA LEU A 274 27.13 -54.19 -8.03
C LEU A 274 28.64 -54.46 -8.13
N LEU A 275 29.45 -53.78 -7.32
CA LEU A 275 30.90 -54.02 -7.28
C LEU A 275 31.24 -55.45 -6.83
N LYS A 276 30.51 -55.98 -5.84
CA LYS A 276 30.66 -57.36 -5.39
C LYS A 276 30.32 -58.34 -6.52
N HIS A 277 29.26 -58.07 -7.28
CA HIS A 277 28.88 -58.90 -8.43
C HIS A 277 29.94 -58.84 -9.54
N GLN A 278 30.46 -57.64 -9.85
CA GLN A 278 31.54 -57.49 -10.83
C GLN A 278 32.81 -58.25 -10.42
N LEU A 279 33.20 -58.17 -9.14
CA LEU A 279 34.32 -58.96 -8.61
C LEU A 279 34.07 -60.46 -8.73
N GLN A 280 32.86 -60.92 -8.43
CA GLN A 280 32.50 -62.33 -8.60
C GLN A 280 32.62 -62.76 -10.07
N CYS A 281 32.08 -61.98 -11.01
CA CYS A 281 32.21 -62.29 -12.44
C CYS A 281 33.68 -62.37 -12.89
N MET A 282 34.53 -61.44 -12.42
CA MET A 282 35.97 -61.50 -12.73
C MET A 282 36.63 -62.75 -12.12
N LEU A 283 36.26 -63.13 -10.89
CA LEU A 283 36.74 -64.36 -10.27
C LEU A 283 36.31 -65.60 -11.07
N ASP A 284 35.06 -65.65 -11.53
CA ASP A 284 34.54 -66.77 -12.30
C ASP A 284 35.27 -66.90 -13.66
N VAL A 285 35.53 -65.78 -14.34
CA VAL A 285 36.33 -65.75 -15.58
C VAL A 285 37.75 -66.23 -15.32
N ASN A 286 38.41 -65.72 -14.28
CA ASN A 286 39.77 -66.11 -13.94
C ASN A 286 39.86 -67.59 -13.54
N ALA A 287 38.86 -68.12 -12.83
CA ALA A 287 38.80 -69.53 -12.46
C ALA A 287 38.62 -70.43 -13.70
N ALA A 288 37.80 -70.01 -14.67
CA ALA A 288 37.65 -70.71 -15.93
C ALA A 288 38.95 -70.69 -16.76
N GLN A 289 39.62 -69.55 -16.83
CA GLN A 289 40.92 -69.42 -17.50
C GLN A 289 41.99 -70.27 -16.83
N LEU A 290 42.04 -70.29 -15.49
CA LEU A 290 42.97 -71.13 -14.74
C LEU A 290 42.78 -72.60 -15.09
N LYS A 291 41.54 -73.09 -15.08
CA LYS A 291 41.22 -74.47 -15.45
C LYS A 291 41.65 -74.82 -16.88
N ASP A 292 41.43 -73.91 -17.84
CA ASP A 292 41.91 -74.09 -19.22
C ASP A 292 43.45 -74.15 -19.28
N THR A 293 44.14 -73.29 -18.51
CA THR A 293 45.61 -73.30 -18.45
C THR A 293 46.16 -74.56 -17.78
N GLU A 294 45.50 -75.07 -16.74
CA GLU A 294 45.85 -76.35 -16.09
C GLU A 294 45.72 -77.52 -17.08
N GLN A 295 44.62 -77.58 -17.84
CA GLN A 295 44.43 -78.60 -18.88
C GLN A 295 45.50 -78.52 -19.98
N LYS A 296 45.86 -77.32 -20.42
CA LYS A 296 46.95 -77.12 -21.40
C LYS A 296 48.30 -77.55 -20.83
N LEU A 297 48.58 -77.28 -19.56
CA LEU A 297 49.80 -77.72 -18.90
C LEU A 297 49.88 -79.25 -18.83
N GLU A 298 48.78 -79.93 -18.49
CA GLU A 298 48.72 -81.41 -18.52
C GLU A 298 49.02 -81.97 -19.91
N GLN A 299 48.51 -81.33 -20.98
CA GLN A 299 48.82 -81.73 -22.35
C GLN A 299 50.31 -81.56 -22.67
N VAL A 300 50.94 -80.46 -22.26
CA VAL A 300 52.37 -80.24 -22.44
C VAL A 300 53.18 -81.33 -21.73
N VAL A 301 52.86 -81.65 -20.48
CA VAL A 301 53.54 -82.73 -19.73
C VAL A 301 53.38 -84.08 -20.45
N ASN A 302 52.21 -84.36 -21.04
CA ASN A 302 52.02 -85.57 -21.83
C ASN A 302 52.87 -85.59 -23.10
N PHE A 303 53.01 -84.45 -23.79
CA PHE A 303 53.90 -84.33 -24.94
C PHE A 303 55.37 -84.49 -24.55
N GLU A 304 55.83 -83.90 -23.45
CA GLU A 304 57.19 -84.08 -22.94
C GLU A 304 57.49 -85.57 -22.61
N ARG A 305 56.54 -86.27 -21.98
CA ARG A 305 56.67 -87.72 -21.73
C ARG A 305 56.73 -88.51 -23.04
N PHE A 306 55.92 -88.16 -24.03
CA PHE A 306 55.95 -88.81 -25.33
C PHE A 306 57.27 -88.54 -26.07
N GLN A 307 57.77 -87.31 -26.05
CA GLN A 307 59.07 -86.96 -26.59
C GLN A 307 60.18 -87.77 -25.92
N THR A 308 60.16 -87.90 -24.59
CA THR A 308 61.12 -88.73 -23.85
C THR A 308 61.09 -90.19 -24.30
N LYS A 309 59.90 -90.76 -24.55
CA LYS A 309 59.76 -92.11 -25.12
C LYS A 309 60.36 -92.21 -26.52
N ILE A 310 60.09 -91.23 -27.39
CA ILE A 310 60.68 -91.20 -28.74
C ILE A 310 62.21 -91.19 -28.64
N VAL A 311 62.78 -90.31 -27.81
CA VAL A 311 64.23 -90.24 -27.59
C VAL A 311 64.77 -91.60 -27.16
N SER A 312 64.14 -92.25 -26.18
CA SER A 312 64.57 -93.58 -25.73
C SER A 312 64.48 -94.67 -26.81
N LEU A 313 63.48 -94.60 -27.68
CA LEU A 313 63.33 -95.53 -28.81
C LEU A 313 64.40 -95.28 -29.86
N VAL A 314 64.69 -94.01 -30.17
CA VAL A 314 65.77 -93.64 -31.08
C VAL A 314 67.11 -94.11 -30.54
N ASP A 315 67.39 -93.90 -29.25
CA ASP A 315 68.61 -94.39 -28.60
C ASP A 315 68.69 -95.92 -28.66
N SER A 316 67.58 -96.63 -28.45
CA SER A 316 67.53 -98.10 -28.58
C SER A 316 67.74 -98.59 -30.01
N ILE A 317 67.22 -97.89 -31.02
CA ILE A 317 67.45 -98.20 -32.43
C ILE A 317 68.92 -97.95 -32.79
N LEU A 318 69.48 -96.82 -32.37
CA LEU A 318 70.89 -96.49 -32.58
C LEU A 318 71.80 -97.54 -31.92
N GLN A 319 71.46 -97.97 -30.70
CA GLN A 319 72.18 -99.04 -30.03
C GLN A 319 72.07 -100.37 -30.81
N SER A 320 70.87 -100.75 -31.23
CA SER A 320 70.65 -101.97 -32.04
C SER A 320 71.39 -101.92 -33.38
N TYR A 321 71.47 -100.73 -33.99
CA TYR A 321 72.23 -100.52 -35.22
C TYR A 321 73.74 -100.62 -34.99
N ASN A 322 74.24 -100.05 -33.90
CA ASN A 322 75.66 -100.18 -33.52
C ASN A 322 76.04 -101.60 -33.08
N ASP A 323 75.09 -102.37 -32.56
CA ASP A 323 75.26 -103.77 -32.14
C ASP A 323 75.14 -104.76 -33.32
N LEU A 324 74.74 -104.32 -34.51
CA LEU A 324 74.79 -105.16 -35.71
C LEU A 324 76.27 -105.43 -36.07
N PRO A 325 76.66 -106.69 -36.29
CA PRO A 325 78.02 -106.99 -36.72
C PRO A 325 78.28 -106.31 -38.06
N ASP A 326 79.51 -105.84 -38.26
CA ASP A 326 79.96 -105.22 -39.51
C ASP A 326 79.92 -106.29 -40.61
N VAL A 327 78.81 -106.34 -41.35
CA VAL A 327 78.58 -107.33 -42.39
C VAL A 327 79.37 -106.90 -43.64
N ASN A 328 80.65 -107.25 -43.66
CA ASN A 328 81.45 -107.31 -44.89
C ASN A 328 80.97 -108.52 -45.71
N ILE A 329 79.94 -108.34 -46.55
CA ILE A 329 79.54 -109.36 -47.54
C ILE A 329 80.61 -109.40 -48.63
N ASP A 330 81.37 -110.49 -48.67
CA ASP A 330 82.35 -110.77 -49.72
C ASP A 330 81.66 -110.75 -51.10
N ALA A 331 82.12 -109.86 -51.98
CA ALA A 331 81.61 -109.68 -53.34
C ALA A 331 81.50 -110.99 -54.15
N TYR A 332 82.31 -111.99 -53.78
CA TYR A 332 82.29 -113.34 -54.37
C TYR A 332 80.95 -114.06 -54.22
N GLN A 333 80.24 -113.93 -53.10
CA GLN A 333 78.96 -114.61 -52.89
C GLN A 333 77.83 -113.96 -53.68
N ILE A 334 77.88 -112.63 -53.87
CA ILE A 334 76.93 -111.91 -54.72
C ILE A 334 77.17 -112.27 -56.20
N GLU A 335 78.42 -112.39 -56.62
CA GLU A 335 78.77 -112.81 -57.98
C GLU A 335 78.38 -114.26 -58.26
N GLU A 336 78.57 -115.18 -57.32
CA GLU A 336 78.15 -116.58 -57.45
C GLU A 336 76.62 -116.73 -57.60
N ILE A 337 75.85 -115.98 -56.81
CA ILE A 337 74.38 -115.95 -56.91
C ILE A 337 73.94 -115.32 -58.24
N SER A 338 74.60 -114.24 -58.68
CA SER A 338 74.31 -113.58 -59.96
C SER A 338 74.61 -114.49 -61.16
N CYS A 339 75.77 -115.15 -61.18
CA CYS A 339 76.13 -116.11 -62.23
C CYS A 339 75.17 -117.32 -62.26
N SER A 340 74.72 -117.81 -61.10
CA SER A 340 73.77 -118.91 -61.01
C SER A 340 72.39 -118.54 -61.58
N LEU A 341 71.93 -117.30 -61.34
CA LEU A 341 70.70 -116.77 -61.93
C LEU A 341 70.82 -116.61 -63.45
N MET A 342 71.90 -115.99 -63.94
CA MET A 342 72.10 -115.80 -65.39
C MET A 342 72.25 -117.13 -66.15
N ASN A 343 72.85 -118.15 -65.53
CA ASN A 343 72.96 -119.48 -66.13
C ASN A 343 71.60 -120.18 -66.21
N ASN A 344 70.76 -120.04 -65.18
CA ASN A 344 69.39 -120.55 -65.20
C ASN A 344 68.52 -119.87 -66.28
N ASP A 345 68.62 -118.55 -66.41
CA ASP A 345 67.93 -117.79 -67.46
C ASP A 345 68.39 -118.21 -68.86
N SER A 346 69.70 -118.43 -69.04
CA SER A 346 70.27 -118.91 -70.31
C SER A 346 69.77 -120.31 -70.68
N MET A 347 69.69 -121.23 -69.70
CA MET A 347 69.14 -122.56 -69.90
C MET A 347 67.65 -122.53 -70.24
N GLN A 348 66.86 -121.66 -69.59
CA GLN A 348 65.44 -121.48 -69.94
C GLN A 348 65.29 -120.92 -71.37
N LEU A 349 66.13 -119.97 -71.77
CA LEU A 349 66.09 -119.39 -73.12
C LEU A 349 66.41 -120.46 -74.18
N LEU A 350 67.42 -121.32 -73.95
CA LEU A 350 67.74 -122.46 -74.83
C LEU A 350 66.60 -123.49 -74.93
N THR A 351 65.81 -123.68 -73.86
CA THR A 351 64.63 -124.55 -73.92
C THR A 351 63.47 -123.97 -74.73
N SER A 352 63.40 -122.64 -74.89
CA SER A 352 62.33 -121.93 -75.59
C SER A 352 62.50 -121.84 -77.12
N VAL A 353 63.67 -122.19 -77.66
CA VAL A 353 63.94 -122.17 -79.11
C VAL A 353 63.53 -123.51 -79.75
N GLY A 354 62.64 -123.44 -80.75
CA GLY A 354 62.06 -124.59 -81.47
C GLY A 354 63.10 -125.47 -82.18
N ARG A 355 62.80 -126.77 -82.31
CA ARG A 355 63.71 -127.79 -82.86
C ARG A 355 64.07 -127.52 -84.33
N SER A 356 65.19 -126.87 -84.59
CA SER A 356 65.88 -126.87 -85.89
C SER A 356 67.15 -127.73 -85.79
N ALA A 357 67.65 -128.23 -86.94
CA ALA A 357 68.74 -129.21 -87.01
C ALA A 357 70.10 -128.72 -86.42
N PHE A 358 70.21 -127.46 -85.99
CA PHE A 358 71.42 -126.88 -85.39
C PHE A 358 71.51 -127.05 -83.85
N ARG A 359 70.50 -127.61 -83.18
CA ARG A 359 70.48 -127.77 -81.70
C ARG A 359 71.45 -128.83 -81.18
N THR A 360 71.88 -129.78 -82.01
CA THR A 360 72.74 -130.89 -81.57
C THR A 360 74.23 -130.58 -81.69
N GLU A 361 74.62 -129.42 -82.24
CA GLU A 361 76.04 -129.04 -82.43
C GLU A 361 76.57 -128.10 -81.31
N TYR A 362 75.69 -127.58 -80.44
CA TYR A 362 76.03 -126.67 -79.32
C TYR A 362 75.78 -127.30 -77.92
N LEU A 363 75.44 -128.59 -77.84
CA LEU A 363 75.20 -129.34 -76.59
C LEU A 363 76.19 -130.52 -76.38
N LEU A 364 77.27 -130.55 -77.17
CA LEU A 364 78.52 -131.26 -76.89
C LEU A 364 79.60 -130.20 -76.67
#